data_AF-A0A3L7MNW0-F1
#
_entry.id   AF-A0A3L7MNW0-F1
#
_cell.length_a   1.000
_cell.length_b   1.000
_cell.length_c   1.000
_cell.angle_alpha   90.00
_cell.angle_beta   90.00
_cell.angle_gamma   90.00
#
_symmetry.space_group_name_H-M   'P 1'
#
loop_
_entity.id
_entity.type
_entity.pdbx_description
1 polymer ?
#
loop_
_entity_poly.entity_id
_entity_poly.type
_entity_poly.pdbx_seq_one_letter_code
_entity_poly.pdbx_strand_id
1 'polypeptide(L)'
;MKELSKIVWVIFGIIIGFGFAIGMKNIPTAVAGNDRHEDFVMATGPVLVSTNAPTDGVWLLDYKSGKLQGSVIDRFSGKIVGWAELDLAEEFNLPPRQNVHFVMTTGIVGKEQSALYVAETTTGKMGVYTMGPRPDGLAGAIIKRQDLSLFRKPK
;
A
#
# COMPACT_ATOMS: atom_id res chain seq x y z
N MET A 1 -55.67 -9.71 -14.48
CA MET A 1 -55.16 -8.41 -13.97
C MET A 1 -54.24 -8.56 -12.75
N LYS A 2 -54.59 -9.34 -11.71
CA LYS A 2 -53.75 -9.51 -10.50
C LYS A 2 -52.41 -10.22 -10.72
N GLU A 3 -52.33 -11.16 -11.67
CA GLU A 3 -51.07 -11.84 -11.99
C GLU A 3 -50.13 -10.96 -12.84
N LEU A 4 -50.69 -10.11 -13.70
CA LEU A 4 -49.92 -9.17 -14.50
C LEU A 4 -49.26 -8.08 -13.62
N SER A 5 -49.95 -7.61 -12.58
CA SER A 5 -49.37 -6.66 -11.63
C SER A 5 -48.21 -7.26 -10.83
N LYS A 6 -48.28 -8.54 -10.46
CA LYS A 6 -47.19 -9.23 -9.73
C LYS A 6 -45.93 -9.35 -10.59
N ILE A 7 -46.08 -9.71 -11.86
CA ILE A 7 -44.96 -9.84 -12.81
C ILE A 7 -44.29 -8.48 -13.03
N VAL A 8 -45.07 -7.40 -13.18
CA VAL A 8 -44.53 -6.04 -13.32
C VAL A 8 -43.73 -5.62 -12.09
N TRP A 9 -44.22 -5.91 -10.88
CA TRP A 9 -43.48 -5.61 -9.65
C TRP A 9 -42.18 -6.40 -9.50
N VAL A 10 -42.14 -7.66 -9.95
CA VAL A 10 -40.92 -8.47 -9.95
C VAL A 10 -39.88 -7.91 -10.94
N ILE A 11 -40.30 -7.59 -12.17
CA ILE A 11 -39.42 -7.00 -13.18
C ILE A 11 -38.87 -5.65 -12.69
N PHE A 12 -39.72 -4.83 -12.08
CA PHE A 12 -39.32 -3.55 -11.50
C PHE A 12 -38.28 -3.73 -10.37
N GLY A 13 -38.48 -4.70 -9.49
CA GLY A 13 -37.52 -5.05 -8.43
C GLY A 13 -36.17 -5.52 -8.99
N ILE A 14 -36.18 -6.32 -10.07
CA ILE A 14 -34.95 -6.78 -10.74
C ILE A 14 -34.22 -5.60 -11.38
N ILE A 15 -34.93 -4.69 -12.06
CA ILE A 15 -34.32 -3.51 -12.69
C ILE A 15 -33.69 -2.60 -11.64
N ILE A 16 -34.38 -2.35 -10.51
CA ILE A 16 -33.82 -1.57 -9.40
C ILE A 16 -32.61 -2.29 -8.79
N GLY A 17 -32.70 -3.60 -8.56
CA GLY A 17 -31.60 -4.39 -8.01
C GLY A 17 -30.35 -4.35 -8.90
N PHE A 18 -30.52 -4.49 -10.21
CA PHE A 18 -29.44 -4.36 -11.19
C PHE A 18 -28.88 -2.93 -11.24
N GLY A 19 -29.74 -1.92 -11.24
CA GLY A 19 -29.33 -0.51 -11.22
C GLY A 19 -28.50 -0.19 -9.98
N PHE A 20 -28.91 -0.68 -8.81
CA PHE A 20 -28.19 -0.51 -7.56
C PHE A 20 -26.84 -1.24 -7.54
N ALA A 21 -26.80 -2.48 -8.03
CA ALA A 21 -25.57 -3.26 -8.13
C ALA A 21 -24.52 -2.61 -9.07
N ILE A 22 -24.97 -2.01 -10.17
CA ILE A 22 -24.09 -1.26 -11.07
C ILE A 22 -23.62 0.04 -10.41
N GLY A 23 -24.51 0.75 -9.71
CA GLY A 23 -24.20 2.01 -9.03
C GLY A 23 -23.17 1.88 -7.89
N MET A 24 -23.19 0.77 -7.14
CA MET A 24 -22.23 0.55 -6.05
C MET A 24 -20.84 0.09 -6.50
N LYS A 25 -20.62 -0.20 -7.79
CA LYS A 25 -19.34 -0.73 -8.27
C LYS A 25 -18.19 0.29 -8.19
N ASN A 26 -18.52 1.57 -8.02
CA ASN A 26 -17.59 2.70 -8.05
C ASN A 26 -17.50 3.42 -6.71
N ILE A 27 -17.43 2.69 -5.58
CA ILE A 27 -17.01 3.34 -4.32
C ILE A 27 -15.57 3.80 -4.53
N PRO A 28 -15.27 5.11 -4.51
CA PRO A 28 -13.92 5.59 -4.73
C PRO A 28 -13.04 5.03 -3.61
N THR A 29 -12.09 4.17 -3.98
CA THR A 29 -11.01 3.77 -3.08
C THR A 29 -10.25 5.04 -2.70
N ALA A 30 -9.98 5.26 -1.41
CA ALA A 30 -9.28 6.45 -0.94
C ALA A 30 -8.04 6.70 -1.81
N VAL A 31 -8.02 7.86 -2.45
CA VAL A 31 -7.00 8.29 -3.41
C VAL A 31 -6.01 9.14 -2.62
N ALA A 32 -4.79 8.65 -2.48
CA ALA A 32 -3.68 9.19 -1.68
C ALA A 32 -3.76 8.93 -0.17
N GLY A 33 -2.96 7.97 0.28
CA GLY A 33 -2.66 7.71 1.69
C GLY A 33 -1.25 8.17 2.07
N ASN A 34 -0.78 9.28 1.51
CA ASN A 34 0.58 9.77 1.75
C ASN A 34 0.53 11.11 2.49
N ASP A 35 1.39 11.27 3.49
CA ASP A 35 1.61 12.54 4.18
C ASP A 35 3.09 12.71 4.55
N ARG A 36 3.55 13.96 4.64
CA ARG A 36 4.94 14.29 4.97
C ARG A 36 4.99 15.45 5.94
N HIS A 37 5.73 15.25 7.03
CA HIS A 37 5.99 16.29 8.02
C HIS A 37 7.44 16.21 8.50
N GLU A 38 8.19 17.29 8.28
CA GLU A 38 9.60 17.41 8.67
C GLU A 38 10.44 16.19 8.25
N ASP A 39 10.87 15.41 9.25
CA ASP A 39 11.75 14.26 9.11
C ASP A 39 11.01 12.95 8.79
N PHE A 40 9.68 12.98 8.71
CA PHE A 40 8.85 11.79 8.53
C PHE A 40 8.02 11.83 7.25
N VAL A 41 7.91 10.67 6.59
CA VAL A 41 6.92 10.43 5.55
C VAL A 41 6.14 9.17 5.85
N MET A 42 4.82 9.27 5.71
CA MET A 42 3.93 8.13 5.79
C MET A 42 3.30 7.87 4.42
N ALA A 43 3.14 6.59 4.09
CA ALA A 43 2.39 6.15 2.92
C ALA A 43 1.55 4.93 3.28
N THR A 44 0.34 4.82 2.72
CA THR A 44 -0.51 3.65 2.91
C THR A 44 -0.97 3.07 1.58
N GLY A 45 -1.28 1.77 1.59
CA GLY A 45 -1.86 1.10 0.44
C GLY A 45 -2.26 -0.33 0.78
N PRO A 46 -3.17 -0.93 -0.01
CA PRO A 46 -3.62 -2.30 0.21
C PRO A 46 -2.44 -3.27 0.03
N VAL A 47 -2.32 -4.23 0.94
CA VAL A 47 -1.33 -5.31 0.92
C VAL A 47 -1.99 -6.65 1.24
N LEU A 48 -1.51 -7.69 0.56
CA LEU A 48 -2.00 -9.05 0.67
C LEU A 48 -1.11 -9.86 1.62
N VAL A 49 -1.33 -9.70 2.92
CA VAL A 49 -0.66 -10.52 3.95
C VAL A 49 -1.43 -11.79 4.30
N SER A 50 -2.70 -11.90 3.87
CA SER A 50 -3.54 -13.09 4.02
C SER A 50 -4.30 -13.34 2.72
N THR A 51 -4.55 -14.60 2.40
CA THR A 51 -5.16 -15.04 1.13
C THR A 51 -6.61 -14.61 0.95
N ASN A 52 -7.31 -14.24 2.02
CA ASN A 52 -8.76 -14.03 1.98
C ASN A 52 -9.19 -12.58 1.83
N ALA A 53 -8.35 -11.60 2.22
CA ALA A 53 -8.67 -10.20 2.03
C ALA A 53 -7.43 -9.31 2.21
N PRO A 54 -7.31 -8.21 1.43
CA PRO A 54 -6.25 -7.24 1.61
C PRO A 54 -6.47 -6.45 2.91
N THR A 55 -5.36 -6.12 3.57
CA THR A 55 -5.34 -5.16 4.67
C THR A 55 -4.56 -3.92 4.25
N ASP A 56 -4.68 -2.83 4.99
CA ASP A 56 -3.86 -1.65 4.72
C ASP A 56 -2.47 -1.83 5.32
N GLY A 57 -1.48 -1.70 4.45
CA GLY A 57 -0.07 -1.57 4.82
C GLY A 57 0.25 -0.12 5.10
N VAL A 58 0.95 0.12 6.20
CA VAL A 58 1.43 1.43 6.63
C VAL A 58 2.94 1.44 6.51
N TRP A 59 3.45 2.38 5.75
CA TRP A 59 4.86 2.64 5.57
C TRP A 59 5.21 3.95 6.28
N LEU A 60 6.29 3.93 7.06
CA LEU A 60 6.81 5.10 7.73
C LEU A 60 8.31 5.19 7.44
N LEU A 61 8.75 6.32 6.93
CA LEU A 61 10.16 6.61 6.72
C LEU A 61 10.60 7.72 7.66
N ASP A 62 11.66 7.47 8.42
CA ASP A 62 12.37 8.46 9.22
C ASP A 62 13.67 8.88 8.51
N TYR A 63 13.77 10.16 8.14
CA TYR A 63 14.94 10.72 7.48
C TYR A 63 16.18 10.81 8.37
N LYS A 64 16.01 10.96 9.69
CA LYS A 64 17.14 11.07 10.61
C LYS A 64 17.85 9.74 10.78
N SER A 65 17.09 8.66 10.92
CA SER A 65 17.65 7.32 11.07
C SER A 65 17.90 6.61 9.73
N GLY A 66 17.27 7.07 8.64
CA GLY A 66 17.31 6.38 7.35
C GLY A 66 16.53 5.05 7.36
N LYS A 67 15.75 4.79 8.41
CA LYS A 67 14.99 3.55 8.56
C LYS A 67 13.63 3.68 7.89
N LEU A 68 13.35 2.74 6.99
CA LEU A 68 12.02 2.46 6.49
C LEU A 68 11.37 1.42 7.39
N GLN A 69 10.22 1.76 7.94
CA GLN A 69 9.39 0.88 8.73
C GLN A 69 8.11 0.54 7.97
N GLY A 70 7.68 -0.71 8.09
CA GLY A 70 6.50 -1.23 7.44
C GLY A 70 5.70 -2.08 8.41
N SER A 71 4.40 -1.82 8.52
CA SER A 71 3.50 -2.64 9.32
C SER A 71 2.13 -2.75 8.65
N VAL A 72 1.30 -3.63 9.19
CA VAL A 72 -0.06 -3.87 8.71
C VAL A 72 -1.05 -3.75 9.85
N ILE A 73 -2.28 -3.40 9.51
CA ILE A 73 -3.38 -3.42 10.47
C ILE A 73 -3.96 -4.83 10.52
N ASP A 74 -3.98 -5.42 11.71
CA ASP A 74 -4.71 -6.66 11.93
C ASP A 74 -6.21 -6.39 11.91
N ARG A 75 -6.94 -7.12 11.06
CA ARG A 75 -8.36 -6.88 10.82
C ARG A 75 -9.25 -7.29 11.98
N PHE A 76 -8.79 -8.22 12.82
CA PHE A 76 -9.58 -8.71 13.96
C PHE A 76 -9.46 -7.77 15.17
N SER A 77 -8.25 -7.31 15.46
CA SER A 77 -7.99 -6.41 16.59
C SER A 77 -8.07 -4.92 16.23
N GLY A 78 -7.99 -4.57 14.94
CA GLY A 78 -7.92 -3.18 14.46
C GLY A 78 -6.61 -2.48 14.83
N LYS A 79 -5.58 -3.23 15.23
CA LYS A 79 -4.30 -2.69 15.72
C LYS A 79 -3.19 -2.87 14.68
N ILE A 80 -2.21 -1.98 14.72
CA ILE A 80 -0.95 -2.14 13.99
C ILE A 80 -0.16 -3.29 14.62
N VAL A 81 0.31 -4.23 13.80
CA VAL A 81 1.01 -5.43 14.26
C VAL A 81 2.29 -5.67 13.48
N GLY A 82 3.37 -6.01 14.20
CA GLY A 82 4.63 -6.48 13.62
C GLY A 82 5.27 -5.47 12.67
N TRP A 83 6.08 -4.56 13.23
CA TRP A 83 6.91 -3.65 12.46
C TRP A 83 8.10 -4.40 11.85
N ALA A 84 8.20 -4.38 10.53
CA ALA A 84 9.41 -4.70 9.82
C ALA A 84 10.22 -3.42 9.58
N GLU A 85 11.54 -3.51 9.73
CA GLU A 85 12.46 -2.41 9.48
C GLU A 85 13.41 -2.76 8.34
N LEU A 86 13.79 -1.75 7.57
CA LEU A 86 14.80 -1.80 6.53
C LEU A 86 15.65 -0.52 6.61
N ASP A 87 16.97 -0.66 6.64
CA ASP A 87 17.88 0.48 6.57
C ASP A 87 18.05 0.90 5.10
N LEU A 88 17.51 2.07 4.72
CA LEU A 88 17.64 2.56 3.36
C LEU A 88 19.04 3.06 3.02
N ALA A 89 19.83 3.50 4.00
CA ALA A 89 21.18 3.95 3.76
C ALA A 89 22.10 2.78 3.37
N GLU A 90 21.95 1.65 4.07
CA GLU A 90 22.62 0.40 3.70
C GLU A 90 22.10 -0.10 2.35
N GLU A 91 20.78 -0.16 2.18
CA GLU A 91 20.14 -0.71 0.98
C GLU A 91 20.48 0.06 -0.30
N PHE A 92 20.57 1.40 -0.20
CA PHE A 92 20.95 2.26 -1.32
C PHE A 92 22.47 2.42 -1.42
N ASN A 93 23.27 1.82 -0.53
CA ASN A 93 24.72 1.99 -0.45
C ASN A 93 25.11 3.48 -0.48
N LEU A 94 24.58 4.24 0.48
CA LEU A 94 24.78 5.68 0.59
C LEU A 94 26.05 6.00 1.38
N PRO A 95 26.87 6.98 0.94
CA PRO A 95 28.01 7.46 1.71
C PRO A 95 27.59 7.97 3.10
N PRO A 96 28.37 7.69 4.16
CA PRO A 96 28.10 8.22 5.49
C PRO A 96 28.08 9.75 5.50
N ARG A 97 27.20 10.34 6.32
CA ARG A 97 27.09 11.80 6.54
C ARG A 97 26.73 12.61 5.28
N GLN A 98 26.21 11.97 4.23
CA GLN A 98 25.66 12.68 3.09
C GLN A 98 24.23 13.14 3.39
N ASN A 99 23.90 14.38 3.02
CA ASN A 99 22.52 14.85 3.08
C ASN A 99 21.73 14.19 1.94
N VAL A 100 20.91 13.21 2.27
CA VAL A 100 20.07 12.46 1.33
C VAL A 100 18.62 12.83 1.52
N HIS A 101 17.89 12.88 0.41
CA HIS A 101 16.49 13.26 0.41
C HIS A 101 15.71 12.19 -0.30
N PHE A 102 14.90 11.44 0.44
CA PHE A 102 14.00 10.47 -0.17
C PHE A 102 12.63 11.08 -0.44
N VAL A 103 11.98 10.56 -1.47
CA VAL A 103 10.54 10.71 -1.71
C VAL A 103 9.95 9.33 -1.82
N MET A 104 8.73 9.14 -1.34
CA MET A 104 8.05 7.85 -1.44
C MET A 104 6.56 7.99 -1.72
N THR A 105 6.00 6.98 -2.38
CA THR A 105 4.57 6.81 -2.60
C THR A 105 4.26 5.34 -2.74
N THR A 106 3.04 4.96 -2.43
CA THR A 106 2.50 3.65 -2.80
C THR A 106 1.90 3.68 -4.21
N GLY A 107 1.85 2.52 -4.86
CA GLY A 107 1.09 2.30 -6.08
C GLY A 107 0.77 0.83 -6.27
N ILE A 108 -0.27 0.55 -7.06
CA ILE A 108 -0.81 -0.80 -7.23
C ILE A 108 0.02 -1.57 -8.27
N VAL A 109 0.54 -2.74 -7.89
CA VAL A 109 1.35 -3.61 -8.76
C VAL A 109 0.67 -4.94 -9.09
N GLY A 110 -0.46 -5.22 -8.45
CA GLY A 110 -1.28 -6.41 -8.69
C GLY A 110 -2.65 -6.24 -8.06
N LYS A 111 -3.51 -7.25 -8.20
CA LYS A 111 -4.84 -7.22 -7.57
C LYS A 111 -4.69 -7.08 -6.06
N GLU A 112 -5.06 -5.92 -5.53
CA GLU A 112 -5.06 -5.60 -4.09
C GLU A 112 -3.67 -5.71 -3.42
N GLN A 113 -2.60 -5.57 -4.21
CA GLN A 113 -1.23 -5.50 -3.73
C GLN A 113 -0.57 -4.21 -4.18
N SER A 114 -0.10 -3.44 -3.20
CA SER A 114 0.67 -2.22 -3.42
C SER A 114 2.16 -2.47 -3.26
N ALA A 115 2.94 -1.79 -4.09
CA ALA A 115 4.36 -1.56 -3.87
C ALA A 115 4.56 -0.17 -3.27
N LEU A 116 5.59 -0.04 -2.45
CA LEU A 116 6.18 1.24 -2.07
C LEU A 116 7.31 1.56 -3.05
N TYR A 117 7.20 2.71 -3.69
CA TYR A 117 8.25 3.30 -4.49
C TYR A 117 9.00 4.30 -3.64
N VAL A 118 10.32 4.13 -3.50
CA VAL A 118 11.19 5.06 -2.77
C VAL A 118 12.28 5.53 -3.71
N ALA A 119 12.42 6.84 -3.88
CA ALA A 119 13.49 7.42 -4.68
C ALA A 119 14.37 8.30 -3.81
N GLU A 120 15.68 8.07 -3.87
CA GLU A 120 16.69 8.95 -3.28
C GLU A 120 17.11 9.97 -4.35
N THR A 121 16.81 11.24 -4.08
CA THR A 121 16.81 12.30 -5.09
C THR A 121 18.20 12.86 -5.40
N THR A 122 19.18 12.68 -4.51
CA THR A 122 20.55 13.17 -4.68
C THR A 122 21.35 12.25 -5.61
N THR A 123 21.41 10.96 -5.29
CA THR A 123 22.11 9.91 -6.06
C THR A 123 21.32 9.42 -7.26
N GLY A 124 20.00 9.58 -7.27
CA GLY A 124 19.15 9.16 -8.37
C GLY A 124 18.88 7.65 -8.42
N LYS A 125 18.91 7.01 -7.26
CA LYS A 125 18.55 5.60 -7.03
C LYS A 125 17.07 5.48 -6.68
N MET A 126 16.42 4.41 -7.12
CA MET A 126 15.02 4.10 -6.84
C MET A 126 14.89 2.65 -6.39
N GLY A 127 14.28 2.46 -5.22
CA GLY A 127 13.92 1.16 -4.67
C GLY A 127 12.43 0.89 -4.81
N VAL A 128 12.08 -0.36 -5.10
CA VAL A 128 10.70 -0.85 -5.12
C VAL A 128 10.57 -1.93 -4.05
N TYR A 129 9.62 -1.73 -3.13
CA TYR A 129 9.40 -2.63 -1.99
C TYR A 129 7.95 -3.08 -1.94
N THR A 130 7.72 -4.27 -1.40
CA THR A 130 6.38 -4.78 -1.13
C THR A 130 6.32 -5.39 0.25
N MET A 131 5.15 -5.36 0.88
CA MET A 131 4.89 -6.18 2.05
C MET A 131 4.43 -7.57 1.65
N GLY A 132 4.87 -8.57 2.41
CA GLY A 132 4.38 -9.95 2.31
C GLY A 132 4.13 -10.55 3.69
N PRO A 133 3.46 -11.72 3.74
CA PRO A 133 3.26 -12.46 4.98
C PRO A 133 4.60 -12.82 5.62
N ARG A 134 4.62 -12.85 6.95
CA ARG A 134 5.81 -13.34 7.66
C ARG A 134 5.97 -14.85 7.44
N PRO A 135 7.21 -15.35 7.24
CA PRO A 135 7.44 -16.79 7.05
C PRO A 135 7.14 -17.65 8.29
N ASP A 136 7.15 -17.04 9.48
CA ASP A 136 6.88 -17.69 10.76
C ASP A 136 5.38 -17.85 11.08
N GLY A 137 4.50 -17.33 10.22
CA GLY A 137 3.05 -17.37 10.42
C GLY A 137 2.53 -16.43 11.51
N LEU A 138 3.39 -15.59 12.10
CA LEU A 138 2.97 -14.59 13.08
C LEU A 138 2.32 -13.38 12.39
N ALA A 139 1.51 -12.65 13.16
CA ALA A 139 0.91 -11.41 12.70
C ALA A 139 1.98 -10.35 12.35
N GLY A 140 1.72 -9.61 11.28
CA GLY A 140 2.61 -8.57 10.75
C GLY A 140 2.97 -8.80 9.29
N ALA A 141 3.97 -8.06 8.83
CA ALA A 141 4.49 -8.17 7.47
C ALA A 141 6.02 -8.22 7.47
N ILE A 142 6.59 -8.70 6.37
CA ILE A 142 7.99 -8.48 6.03
C ILE A 142 8.09 -7.50 4.87
N ILE A 143 9.15 -6.68 4.86
CA ILE A 143 9.50 -5.84 3.72
C ILE A 143 10.37 -6.68 2.78
N LYS A 144 9.99 -6.74 1.51
CA LYS A 144 10.75 -7.39 0.45
C LYS A 144 11.15 -6.38 -0.62
N ARG A 145 12.45 -6.26 -0.90
CA ARG A 145 12.95 -5.55 -2.09
C ARG A 145 12.53 -6.34 -3.34
N GLN A 146 11.88 -5.64 -4.26
CA GLN A 146 11.57 -6.14 -5.60
C GLN A 146 12.58 -5.67 -6.63
N ASP A 147 12.97 -4.40 -6.56
CA ASP A 147 13.94 -3.79 -7.46
C ASP A 147 14.75 -2.69 -6.77
N LEU A 148 15.96 -2.45 -7.28
CA LEU A 148 16.78 -1.30 -6.97
C LEU A 148 17.47 -0.84 -8.25
N SER A 149 16.97 0.23 -8.83
CA SER A 149 17.41 0.73 -10.14
C SER A 149 17.84 2.19 -10.08
N LEU A 150 18.52 2.64 -11.14
CA LEU A 150 18.97 4.02 -11.29
C LEU A 150 18.02 4.74 -12.25
N PHE A 151 17.42 5.85 -11.80
CA PHE A 151 16.66 6.74 -12.67
C PHE A 151 17.48 7.95 -13.12
N ARG A 152 18.64 8.18 -12.51
CA ARG A 152 19.64 9.14 -12.96
C ARG A 152 20.95 8.42 -13.23
N LYS A 153 21.64 8.79 -14.31
CA LYS A 153 22.99 8.29 -14.57
C LYS A 153 23.92 8.71 -13.41
N PRO A 154 24.77 7.80 -12.89
CA PRO A 154 25.80 8.17 -11.94
C PRO A 154 26.76 9.16 -12.64
N LYS A 155 27.10 10.24 -11.94
CA LYS A 155 28.08 11.23 -12.41
C LYS A 155 29.49 10.69 -12.26
#